data_AF-A0A532VCW9-F1
#
_entry.id   AF-A0A532VCW9-F1
#
_cell.length_a   1.000
_cell.length_b   1.000
_cell.length_c   1.000
_cell.angle_alpha   90.00
_cell.angle_beta   90.00
_cell.angle_gamma   90.00
#
_symmetry.space_group_name_H-M   'P 1'
#
loop_
_entity.id
_entity.type
_entity.pdbx_description
1 polymer ?
#
loop_
_entity_poly.entity_id
_entity_poly.type
_entity_poly.pdbx_seq_one_letter_code
_entity_poly.pdbx_strand_id
1 'polypeptide(L)' 'MNHLGSQKSGFHIEIGFGMNPNEIGRTVAHAKIYRSEQIAKIIRKNRIQIGMITASAKEAQQAE' A
#
# COMPACT_ATOMS: atom_id res chain seq x y z
N MET A 1 -5.82 -11.89 6.00
CA MET A 1 -5.85 -10.72 6.90
C MET A 1 -7.28 -10.21 6.97
N ASN A 2 -7.90 -10.25 8.15
CA ASN A 2 -9.27 -9.73 8.34
C ASN A 2 -9.24 -8.20 8.38
N HIS A 3 -9.67 -7.55 7.29
CA HIS A 3 -9.74 -6.09 7.14
C HIS A 3 -10.57 -5.40 8.25
N LEU A 4 -11.52 -6.14 8.84
CA LEU A 4 -12.38 -5.74 9.94
C LEU A 4 -11.61 -5.39 11.24
N GLY A 5 -10.42 -5.96 11.44
CA GLY A 5 -9.60 -5.68 12.64
C GLY A 5 -8.99 -4.28 12.62
N SER A 6 -8.54 -3.79 11.46
CA SER A 6 -7.88 -2.48 11.34
C SER A 6 -8.82 -1.31 11.61
N GLN A 7 -10.05 -1.37 11.09
CA GLN A 7 -11.04 -0.31 11.26
C GLN A 7 -11.45 -0.10 12.72
N LYS A 8 -11.53 -1.18 13.51
CA LYS A 8 -11.84 -1.08 14.95
C LYS A 8 -10.70 -0.48 15.79
N SER A 9 -9.47 -0.52 15.27
CA SER A 9 -8.28 0.02 15.94
C SER A 9 -7.94 1.47 15.55
N GLY A 10 -8.74 2.12 14.70
CA GLY A 10 -8.49 3.47 14.22
C GLY A 10 -7.49 3.57 13.06
N PHE A 11 -7.08 2.43 12.48
CA PHE A 11 -6.22 2.40 11.30
C PHE A 11 -7.04 2.12 10.04
N HIS A 12 -6.94 3.00 9.04
CA HIS A 12 -7.57 2.82 7.74
C HIS A 12 -6.53 2.55 6.66
N ILE A 13 -6.77 1.51 5.85
CA ILE A 13 -5.94 1.24 4.68
C ILE A 13 -6.45 2.15 3.54
N GLU A 14 -5.73 3.24 3.34
CA GLU A 14 -6.11 4.28 2.36
C GLU A 14 -5.49 4.02 0.97
N ILE A 15 -4.31 3.43 0.92
CA ILE A 15 -3.48 3.35 -0.30
C ILE A 15 -2.77 2.00 -0.39
N GLY A 16 -2.76 1.41 -1.59
CA GLY A 16 -1.97 0.23 -1.91
C GLY A 16 -0.95 0.50 -3.01
N PHE A 17 0.13 -0.28 -3.04
CA PHE A 17 1.17 -0.21 -4.06
C PHE A 17 1.46 -1.61 -4.60
N GLY A 18 1.68 -1.73 -5.91
CA GLY A 18 2.00 -3.00 -6.54
C GLY A 18 2.70 -2.83 -7.87
N MET A 19 3.01 -3.96 -8.51
CA MET A 19 3.61 -4.02 -9.85
C MET A 19 2.66 -4.64 -10.89
N ASN A 20 1.61 -5.36 -10.47
CA ASN A 20 0.67 -6.03 -11.36
C ASN A 20 -0.16 -5.00 -12.17
N PRO A 21 0.03 -4.89 -13.50
CA PRO A 21 -0.69 -3.92 -14.33
C PRO A 21 -2.21 -4.02 -14.24
N ASN A 22 -2.73 -5.23 -13.97
CA ASN A 22 -4.17 -5.50 -13.88
C ASN A 22 -4.81 -4.99 -12.58
N GLU A 23 -4.01 -4.63 -11.59
CA GLU A 23 -4.46 -4.08 -10.30
C GLU A 23 -4.29 -2.56 -10.24
N ILE A 24 -3.31 -2.01 -10.97
CA ILE A 24 -3.03 -0.57 -10.97
C ILE A 24 -4.27 0.23 -11.36
N GLY A 25 -4.59 1.24 -10.55
CA GLY A 25 -5.72 2.14 -10.74
C GLY A 25 -7.05 1.61 -10.19
N ARG A 26 -7.14 0.32 -9.85
CA ARG A 26 -8.32 -0.27 -9.20
C ARG A 26 -8.34 0.06 -7.72
N THR A 27 -9.54 0.03 -7.15
CA THR A 27 -9.74 0.10 -5.70
C THR A 27 -9.96 -1.31 -5.16
N VAL A 28 -9.13 -1.72 -4.21
CA VAL A 28 -9.25 -3.00 -3.51
C VAL A 28 -9.40 -2.70 -2.03
N ALA A 29 -10.51 -3.15 -1.44
CA ALA A 29 -10.80 -2.94 -0.02
C ALA A 29 -10.58 -1.49 0.45
N HIS A 30 -11.17 -0.52 -0.28
CA HIS A 30 -11.07 0.93 -0.07
C HIS A 30 -9.73 1.59 -0.41
N ALA A 31 -8.69 0.82 -0.72
CA ALA A 31 -7.39 1.34 -1.11
C ALA A 31 -7.25 1.40 -2.64
N LYS A 32 -6.92 2.58 -3.18
CA LYS A 32 -6.52 2.68 -4.58
C LYS A 32 -5.10 2.13 -4.75
N ILE A 33 -4.92 1.27 -5.74
CA ILE A 33 -3.62 0.68 -6.05
C ILE A 33 -2.84 1.59 -7.01
N TYR A 34 -1.65 1.99 -6.60
CA TYR A 34 -0.70 2.77 -7.39
C TYR A 34 0.52 1.94 -7.78
N ARG A 35 1.29 2.43 -8.74
CA ARG A 35 2.55 1.77 -9.08
C ARG A 35 3.59 2.05 -7.99
N SER A 36 4.43 1.06 -7.71
CA SER A 36 5.40 1.11 -6.62
C SER A 36 6.43 2.24 -6.78
N GLU A 37 6.75 2.66 -8.01
CA GLU A 37 7.66 3.77 -8.29
C GLU A 37 7.08 5.13 -7.83
N GLN A 38 5.78 5.18 -7.52
CA GLN A 38 5.10 6.39 -7.05
C GLN A 38 5.07 6.51 -5.53
N ILE A 39 5.60 5.52 -4.77
CA ILE A 39 5.56 5.46 -3.31
C ILE A 39 6.02 6.78 -2.67
N ALA A 40 7.23 7.26 -3.00
CA ALA A 40 7.78 8.47 -2.39
C ALA A 40 6.90 9.72 -2.64
N LYS A 41 6.38 9.87 -3.86
CA LYS A 41 5.52 11.01 -4.22
C LYS A 41 4.18 10.96 -3.47
N ILE A 42 3.58 9.78 -3.38
CA ILE A 42 2.24 9.58 -2.82
C ILE A 42 2.27 9.64 -1.29
N ILE A 43 3.27 9.02 -0.64
CA ILE A 43 3.44 9.09 0.82
C ILE A 43 3.59 10.55 1.27
N ARG A 44 4.46 11.32 0.61
CA ARG A 44 4.68 12.74 0.94
C ARG A 44 3.40 13.56 0.78
N LYS A 45 2.68 13.38 -0.34
CA LYS A 45 1.44 14.12 -0.62
C LYS A 45 0.34 13.82 0.42
N ASN A 46 0.19 12.56 0.81
CA ASN A 46 -0.90 12.11 1.69
C ASN A 46 -0.50 12.05 3.17
N ARG A 47 0.73 12.44 3.53
CA ARG A 47 1.26 12.43 4.90
C ARG A 47 1.10 11.06 5.59
N ILE A 48 1.31 9.98 4.84
CA ILE A 48 1.27 8.62 5.39
C ILE A 48 2.48 8.40 6.30
N GLN A 49 2.24 7.87 7.51
CA GLN A 49 3.28 7.65 8.52
C GLN A 49 3.60 6.17 8.76
N ILE A 50 2.68 5.27 8.42
CA ILE A 50 2.80 3.84 8.66
C ILE A 50 2.57 3.11 7.34
N GLY A 51 3.48 2.19 7.02
CA GLY A 51 3.38 1.31 5.86
C GLY A 51 3.38 -0.15 6.29
N MET A 52 2.66 -0.99 5.55
CA MET A 52 2.70 -2.44 5.69
C MET A 52 3.37 -3.02 4.44
N ILE A 53 4.45 -3.77 4.64
CA ILE A 53 5.15 -4.44 3.54
C ILE A 53 4.65 -5.88 3.47
N THR A 54 4.02 -6.22 2.34
CA THR A 54 3.51 -7.58 2.05
C THR A 54 4.13 -8.14 0.77
N ALA A 55 5.27 -7.59 0.35
CA ALA A 55 6.04 -8.10 -0.78
C ALA A 55 6.69 -9.44 -0.43
N SER A 56 7.14 -10.20 -1.43
CA SER A 56 7.93 -11.40 -1.15
C SER A 56 9.22 -11.04 -0.41
N ALA A 57 9.80 -11.98 0.33
CA ALA A 57 11.04 -11.72 1.08
C ALA A 57 12.18 -11.19 0.19
N LYS A 58 12.22 -11.62 -1.08
CA LYS A 58 13.19 -11.16 -2.08
C LYS A 58 13.00 -9.69 -2.45
N GLU A 59 11.77 -9.23 -2.50
CA GLU A 59 11.40 -7.86 -2.91
C GLU A 59 11.31 -6.90 -1.72
N ALA A 60 11.10 -7.43 -0.51
CA ALA A 60 10.98 -6.64 0.72
C ALA A 60 12.27 -5.89 1.08
N GLN A 61 13.43 -6.48 0.77
CA GLN A 61 14.73 -5.83 0.88
C GLN A 61 15.25 -5.49 -0.52
N GLN A 62 14.92 -4.30 -1.01
CA GLN A 62 15.69 -3.72 -2.12
C GLN A 62 16.90 -3.02 -1.52
N ALA A 63 18.10 -3.46 -1.89
CA ALA A 63 19.31 -2.69 -1.63
C ALA A 63 19.24 -1.42 -2.50
N GLU A 64 19.38 -0.26 -1.86
CA GLU A 64 19.54 1.04 -2.53
C GLU A 64 20.77 1.07 -3.44
#